data_AF-A0A414WHD7-F1
#
_entry.id   AF-A0A414WHD7-F1
#
_cell.length_a   1.000
_cell.length_b   1.000
_cell.length_c   1.000
_cell.angle_alpha   90.00
_cell.angle_beta   90.00
_cell.angle_gamma   90.00
#
_symmetry.space_group_name_H-M   'P 1'
#
loop_
_entity.id
_entity.type
_entity.pdbx_description
1 polymer ?
#
loop_
_entity_poly.entity_id
_entity_poly.type
_entity_poly.pdbx_seq_one_letter_code
_entity_poly.pdbx_strand_id
1 'polypeptide(L)' 'MNKVLKCKKCGKEIQGGFYNTPIGAYCCGCWERTPQPVKDRAFLEAMEKLANDGKIIYNAFTE' A
#
# COMPACT_ATOMS: atom_id res chain seq x y z
N MET A 1 -10.94 22.22 2.99
CA MET A 1 -10.77 21.65 1.62
C MET A 1 -10.89 20.14 1.73
N ASN A 2 -11.98 19.54 1.21
CA ASN A 2 -12.04 18.09 1.07
C ASN A 2 -11.00 17.67 0.02
N LYS A 3 -9.88 17.10 0.47
CA LYS A 3 -8.88 16.53 -0.44
C LYS A 3 -9.49 15.27 -1.05
N VAL A 4 -9.87 15.36 -2.31
CA VAL A 4 -10.34 14.22 -3.10
C VAL A 4 -9.20 13.20 -3.22
N LEU A 5 -9.41 11.98 -2.73
CA LEU A 5 -8.45 10.89 -2.88
C LEU A 5 -8.46 10.42 -4.33
N LYS A 6 -7.29 10.35 -4.97
CA LYS A 6 -7.15 9.94 -6.37
C LYS A 6 -6.21 8.74 -6.48
N CYS A 7 -6.52 7.83 -7.40
CA CYS A 7 -5.65 6.72 -7.74
C CYS A 7 -4.35 7.25 -8.37
N LYS A 8 -3.20 6.84 -7.80
CA LYS A 8 -1.86 7.20 -8.25
C LYS A 8 -1.59 6.80 -9.71
N LYS A 9 -2.21 5.71 -10.18
CA LYS A 9 -2.00 5.17 -11.54
C LYS A 9 -2.91 5.82 -12.59
N CYS A 10 -4.23 5.84 -12.35
CA CYS A 10 -5.20 6.27 -13.36
C CYS A 10 -5.81 7.65 -13.11
N GLY A 11 -5.47 8.31 -11.99
CA GLY A 11 -5.95 9.66 -11.66
C GLY A 11 -7.43 9.75 -11.26
N LYS A 12 -8.21 8.67 -11.42
CA LYS A 12 -9.62 8.62 -11.04
C LYS A 12 -9.79 8.85 -9.54
N GLU A 13 -10.85 9.56 -9.19
CA GLU A 13 -11.30 9.70 -7.81
C GLU A 13 -11.63 8.32 -7.21
N ILE A 14 -11.20 8.11 -5.98
CA ILE A 14 -11.48 6.92 -5.18
C ILE A 14 -12.64 7.26 -4.25
N GLN A 15 -13.80 6.65 -4.49
CA GLN A 15 -15.03 6.87 -3.72
C GLN A 15 -15.36 5.71 -2.76
N GLY A 16 -14.50 4.70 -2.67
CA GLY A 16 -14.70 3.49 -1.86
C GLY A 16 -13.38 2.84 -1.45
N GLY A 17 -13.41 1.52 -1.22
CA GLY A 17 -12.22 0.74 -0.82
C GLY A 17 -11.03 0.93 -1.77
N PHE A 18 -9.83 0.98 -1.19
CA PHE A 18 -8.60 1.23 -1.94
C PHE A 18 -7.40 0.57 -1.29
N TYR A 19 -6.32 0.44 -2.06
CA TYR A 19 -5.02 0.00 -1.56
C TYR A 19 -4.17 1.20 -1.18
N ASN A 20 -3.85 1.30 0.12
CA ASN A 20 -2.93 2.31 0.63
C ASN A 20 -1.49 1.79 0.58
N THR A 21 -0.79 2.07 -0.52
CA THR A 21 0.58 1.56 -0.74
C THR A 21 1.62 2.60 -0.30
N PRO A 22 2.89 2.21 -0.04
CA PRO A 22 3.95 3.16 0.31
C PRO A 22 4.20 4.27 -0.70
N ILE A 23 3.82 4.05 -1.97
CA ILE A 23 3.99 4.99 -3.09
C ILE A 23 2.73 5.80 -3.43
N GLY A 24 1.63 5.57 -2.70
CA GLY A 24 0.36 6.30 -2.81
C GLY A 24 -0.87 5.39 -2.85
N ALA A 25 -2.06 6.00 -2.91
CA ALA A 25 -3.32 5.27 -2.98
C ALA A 25 -3.59 4.75 -4.40
N TYR A 26 -4.05 3.50 -4.52
CA TYR A 26 -4.48 2.88 -5.77
C TYR A 26 -5.93 2.40 -5.65
N CYS A 27 -6.72 2.61 -6.72
CA CYS A 27 -8.01 1.93 -6.82
C CYS A 27 -7.80 0.42 -7.04
N CYS A 28 -8.78 -0.40 -6.63
CA CYS A 28 -8.66 -1.86 -6.69
C CYS A 28 -8.30 -2.37 -8.08
N GLY A 29 -9.00 -1.90 -9.12
CA GLY A 29 -8.75 -2.33 -10.49
C GLY A 29 -7.34 -1.98 -11.02
N CYS A 30 -6.71 -0.91 -10.54
CA CYS A 30 -5.32 -0.61 -10.91
C CYS A 30 -4.32 -1.45 -10.14
N TRP A 31 -4.57 -1.70 -8.85
CA TRP A 31 -3.67 -2.48 -8.00
C TRP A 31 -3.71 -3.96 -8.31
N GLU A 32 -4.89 -4.53 -8.53
CA GLU A 32 -5.05 -5.96 -8.86
C GLU A 32 -4.27 -6.34 -10.13
N ARG A 33 -4.25 -5.45 -11.13
CA ARG A 33 -3.49 -5.60 -12.38
C ARG A 33 -2.00 -5.31 -12.26
N THR A 34 -1.52 -4.86 -11.10
CA THR A 34 -0.09 -4.63 -10.88
C THR A 34 0.64 -5.98 -10.82
N PRO A 35 1.80 -6.13 -11.49
CA PRO A 35 2.58 -7.36 -11.42
C PRO A 35 2.96 -7.74 -9.99
N GLN A 36 2.97 -9.04 -9.69
CA GLN A 36 3.30 -9.55 -8.34
C GLN A 36 4.65 -9.02 -7.80
N PRO A 37 5.75 -8.96 -8.58
CA PRO A 37 7.02 -8.43 -8.07
C PRO A 37 6.95 -6.98 -7.57
N VAL A 38 6.04 -6.18 -8.11
CA VAL A 38 5.82 -4.79 -7.64
C VAL A 38 5.02 -4.78 -6.34
N LYS A 39 4.05 -5.69 -6.19
CA LYS A 39 3.29 -5.86 -4.94
C LYS A 39 4.21 -6.34 -3.81
N ASP A 40 5.10 -7.29 -4.09
CA ASP A 40 6.06 -7.82 -3.11
C ASP A 40 7.03 -6.74 -2.64
N ARG A 41 7.55 -5.93 -3.56
CA ARG A 41 8.40 -4.78 -3.21
C ARG A 41 7.65 -3.77 -2.33
N ALA A 42 6.42 -3.43 -2.68
CA ALA A 42 5.62 -2.51 -1.88
C ALA A 42 5.31 -3.08 -0.48
N PHE A 43 5.16 -4.39 -0.34
CA PHE A 43 5.03 -5.02 0.97
C PHE A 43 6.31 -4.91 1.80
N LEU A 44 7.48 -5.22 1.21
CA LEU A 44 8.77 -5.10 1.88
C LEU A 44 9.05 -3.66 2.34
N GLU A 45 8.80 -2.67 1.49
CA GLU A 45 8.94 -1.25 1.84
C GLU A 45 7.98 -0.85 2.98
N ALA A 46 6.76 -1.39 3.00
CA ALA A 46 5.82 -1.15 4.09
C ALA A 46 6.32 -1.76 5.41
N MET A 47 6.85 -2.98 5.37
CA MET A 47 7.42 -3.64 6.54
C MET A 47 8.68 -2.92 7.06
N GLU A 48 9.58 -2.48 6.17
CA GLU A 48 10.77 -1.71 6.54
C GLU A 48 10.38 -0.41 7.24
N LYS A 49 9.39 0.33 6.72
CA LYS A 49 8.87 1.54 7.37
C LYS A 49 8.30 1.24 8.76
N LEU A 50 7.53 0.16 8.91
CA LEU A 50 6.99 -0.23 10.22
C LEU A 50 8.11 -0.62 11.20
N ALA A 51 9.15 -1.30 10.73
CA ALA A 51 10.32 -1.65 11.53
C ALA A 51 11.03 -0.37 12.02
N ASN A 52 11.29 0.57 11.11
CA ASN A 52 11.94 1.84 11.40
C ASN A 52 11.12 2.75 12.32
N ASP A 53 9.78 2.72 12.20
CA ASP A 53 8.86 3.42 13.08
C ASP A 53 8.80 2.81 14.51
N GLY A 54 9.52 1.71 14.76
CA GLY A 54 9.48 0.97 16.03
C GLY A 54 8.14 0.27 16.29
N LYS A 55 7.33 0.06 15.23
CA LYS A 55 5.99 -0.53 15.31
C LYS A 55 5.95 -2.03 15.00
N ILE A 56 7.09 -2.63 14.65
CA ILE A 56 7.22 -4.08 14.58
C ILE A 56 7.66 -4.62 15.94
N ILE A 57 6.71 -5.24 16.63
CA ILE A 57 7.00 -6.21 17.69
C ILE A 57 7.37 -7.50 16.97
N TYR A 58 8.62 -7.94 17.04
CA TYR A 58 9.03 -9.25 16.56
C TYR A 58 8.41 -10.33 17.45
N ASN A 59 7.15 -10.67 17.22
CA ASN A 59 6.71 -12.05 17.44
C ASN A 59 6.78 -12.73 16.08
N ALA A 60 8.02 -13.02 15.67
CA ALA A 60 8.25 -14.05 14.69
C ALA A 60 7.49 -15.29 15.17
N PHE A 61 6.76 -15.92 14.26
CA PHE A 61 6.19 -17.24 14.45
C PHE A 61 7.30 -18.15 14.97
N THR A 62 7.33 -18.36 16.29
CA THR A 62 8.06 -19.45 16.91
C THR A 62 7.25 -20.69 16.58
N GLU A 63 7.70 -21.45 15.58
CA GLU A 63 7.44 -22.88 15.51
C GLU A 63 8.05 -23.59 16.72
#